data_AF-A0A6N2YP10-F1
#
_entry.id   AF-A0A6N2YP10-F1
#
_cell.length_a   1.000
_cell.length_b   1.000
_cell.length_c   1.000
_cell.angle_alpha   90.00
_cell.angle_beta   90.00
_cell.angle_gamma   90.00
#
_symmetry.space_group_name_H-M   'P 1'
#
loop_
_entity.id
_entity.type
_entity.pdbx_description
1 polymer ?
#
loop_
_entity_poly.entity_id
_entity_poly.type
_entity_poly.pdbx_seq_one_letter_code
_entity_poly.pdbx_strand_id
1 'polypeptide(L)'
;MVNDMTRGKPVKILMIFMLPMLLGNIFQQLYNIVDTVIVGNYVGSDALAAVGSTAAMVFLLVAVAMGLSMGCSVLISQYFGAGDKKNMRRAVFTSMVFILAVGVVVCVLGLAISDWLLHLIQTPANIYEGASTYINIYYMGCIFLFTYNGLAAICRAVGDSKTPLYFLIVAALLNIVLDLVFVIYFNMGVAGVAWATLIAQGVSAVTCLIYVYFKVPVLKLHREDCVFDFKMLKDLLAYAIPSTVQQCIVSFSMMAIQGLVNSFGSVFIAGYTAATKIDSIAIQPLLSVTMSLSTFTAQNIGAGRTERVYEGFKVTILIVVIMCLAISGLIFLFGDVFIGAFVDSVADAGVIQVGVEYIRIVSVFYVVMGLMFSAGSVLRGAGDATAFMMGSLSNFVVRIAAAYILAGMIGSSAIWWSIPMGWGVGLVVNYIRYRSKKWENKAIISKKQVEA
;
A
#
# COMPACT_ATOMS: atom_id res chain seq x y z
N MET A 1 11.53 -17.75 3.47
CA MET A 1 12.28 -18.67 2.59
C MET A 1 12.41 -17.98 1.24
N VAL A 2 13.65 -17.75 0.78
CA VAL A 2 13.95 -17.06 -0.48
C VAL A 2 13.48 -17.92 -1.65
N ASN A 3 12.63 -17.37 -2.52
CA ASN A 3 12.14 -18.06 -3.71
C ASN A 3 12.57 -17.30 -4.96
N ASP A 4 13.50 -17.88 -5.72
CA ASP A 4 13.95 -17.34 -7.00
C ASP A 4 12.81 -17.41 -8.03
N MET A 5 12.28 -16.24 -8.42
CA MET A 5 11.14 -16.11 -9.32
C MET A 5 11.55 -16.24 -10.80
N THR A 6 12.85 -16.40 -11.09
CA THR A 6 13.36 -16.57 -12.46
C THR A 6 13.19 -18.00 -12.99
N ARG A 7 12.84 -18.97 -12.13
CA ARG A 7 12.72 -20.40 -12.48
C ARG A 7 11.36 -20.96 -12.07
N GLY A 8 10.84 -21.92 -12.84
CA GLY A 8 9.58 -22.63 -12.54
C GLY A 8 8.35 -22.05 -13.26
N LYS A 9 7.16 -22.56 -12.94
CA LYS A 9 5.89 -22.15 -13.57
C LYS A 9 5.41 -20.80 -13.00
N PRO A 10 5.18 -19.76 -13.82
CA PRO A 10 4.77 -18.43 -13.34
C PRO A 10 3.52 -18.47 -12.44
N VAL A 11 2.51 -19.27 -12.80
CA VAL A 11 1.27 -19.42 -12.00
C VAL A 11 1.57 -19.80 -10.55
N LYS A 12 2.39 -20.83 -10.34
CA LYS A 12 2.70 -21.34 -9.00
C LYS A 12 3.50 -20.31 -8.19
N ILE A 13 4.44 -19.63 -8.83
CA ILE A 13 5.30 -18.64 -8.18
C ILE A 13 4.47 -17.43 -7.74
N LEU A 14 3.63 -16.89 -8.64
CA LEU A 14 2.76 -15.75 -8.34
C LEU A 14 1.77 -16.08 -7.23
N MET A 15 1.11 -17.24 -7.29
CA MET A 15 0.14 -17.67 -6.28
C MET A 15 0.78 -17.89 -4.89
N ILE A 16 1.94 -18.57 -4.83
CA ILE A 16 2.63 -18.80 -3.55
C ILE A 16 3.15 -17.49 -2.96
N PHE A 17 3.57 -16.54 -3.81
CA PHE A 17 4.10 -15.26 -3.34
C PHE A 17 2.99 -14.30 -2.91
N MET A 18 1.85 -14.27 -3.60
CA MET A 18 0.73 -13.39 -3.27
C MET A 18 0.04 -13.77 -1.97
N LEU A 19 -0.04 -15.06 -1.61
CA LEU A 19 -0.84 -15.52 -0.47
C LEU A 19 -0.33 -14.91 0.85
N PRO A 20 0.98 -14.95 1.15
CA PRO A 20 1.50 -14.27 2.33
C PRO A 20 1.31 -12.74 2.30
N MET A 21 1.38 -12.13 1.11
CA MET A 21 1.14 -10.69 0.96
C MET A 21 -0.31 -10.33 1.26
N LEU A 22 -1.25 -11.12 0.74
CA LEU A 22 -2.69 -10.95 0.98
C LEU A 22 -3.01 -11.08 2.46
N LEU A 23 -2.52 -12.15 3.10
CA LEU A 23 -2.68 -12.34 4.54
C LEU A 23 -2.07 -11.17 5.31
N GLY A 24 -0.90 -10.68 4.90
CA GLY A 24 -0.25 -9.55 5.55
C GLY A 24 -1.12 -8.29 5.50
N ASN A 25 -1.63 -7.95 4.32
CA ASN A 25 -2.54 -6.80 4.17
C ASN A 25 -3.82 -6.98 4.99
N ILE A 26 -4.38 -8.19 5.08
CA ILE A 26 -5.56 -8.46 5.93
C ILE A 26 -5.22 -8.26 7.41
N PHE A 27 -4.11 -8.80 7.91
CA PHE A 27 -3.68 -8.58 9.30
C PHE A 27 -3.42 -7.10 9.59
N GLN A 28 -2.87 -6.37 8.62
CA GLN A 28 -2.69 -4.92 8.72
C GLN A 28 -4.03 -4.18 8.86
N GLN A 29 -5.05 -4.59 8.11
CA GLN A 29 -6.38 -4.02 8.26
C GLN A 29 -7.07 -4.42 9.56
N LEU A 30 -6.88 -5.64 10.02
CA LEU A 30 -7.47 -6.12 11.28
C LEU A 30 -6.97 -5.30 12.46
N TYR A 31 -5.67 -5.03 12.58
CA TYR A 31 -5.19 -4.21 13.71
C TYR A 31 -5.70 -2.76 13.60
N ASN A 32 -5.72 -2.14 12.40
CA ASN A 32 -6.32 -0.81 12.23
C ASN A 32 -7.80 -0.75 12.67
N ILE A 33 -8.56 -1.82 12.42
CA ILE A 33 -9.95 -1.95 12.88
C ILE A 33 -9.98 -2.09 14.40
N VAL A 34 -9.12 -2.92 14.99
CA VAL A 34 -9.06 -3.11 16.44
C VAL A 34 -8.67 -1.82 17.17
N ASP A 35 -7.66 -1.09 16.71
CA ASP A 35 -7.29 0.25 17.23
C ASP A 35 -8.53 1.15 17.29
N THR A 36 -9.26 1.24 16.17
CA THR A 36 -10.46 2.08 16.05
C THR A 36 -11.56 1.66 17.03
N VAL A 37 -11.79 0.35 17.17
CA VAL A 37 -12.79 -0.22 18.08
C VAL A 37 -12.42 0.02 19.54
N ILE A 38 -11.15 -0.14 19.90
CA ILE A 38 -10.69 0.05 21.27
C ILE A 38 -10.79 1.54 21.66
N VAL A 39 -10.32 2.45 20.81
CA VAL A 39 -10.44 3.89 21.04
C VAL A 39 -11.91 4.29 21.21
N GLY A 40 -12.78 3.85 20.28
CA GLY A 40 -14.18 4.22 20.27
C GLY A 40 -14.96 3.72 21.48
N ASN A 41 -14.76 2.46 21.88
CA ASN A 41 -15.56 1.83 22.94
C ASN A 41 -15.01 2.08 24.34
N TYR A 42 -13.69 2.20 24.52
CA TYR A 42 -13.08 2.26 25.86
C TYR A 42 -12.58 3.66 26.25
N VAL A 43 -12.36 4.56 25.29
CA VAL A 43 -11.93 5.95 25.58
C VAL A 43 -13.06 6.94 25.34
N GLY A 44 -13.77 6.79 24.21
CA GLY A 44 -14.96 7.57 23.90
C GLY A 44 -14.91 8.27 22.54
N SER A 45 -16.00 8.95 22.20
CA SER A 45 -16.21 9.58 20.88
C SER A 45 -15.19 10.69 20.56
N ASP A 46 -14.81 11.48 21.55
CA ASP A 46 -13.84 12.57 21.36
C ASP A 46 -12.44 12.03 21.06
N ALA A 47 -12.05 10.93 21.70
CA ALA A 47 -10.80 10.23 21.43
C ALA A 47 -10.79 9.59 20.02
N LEU A 48 -11.91 8.98 19.62
CA LEU A 48 -12.06 8.42 18.28
C LEU A 48 -11.97 9.52 17.21
N ALA A 49 -12.62 10.66 17.45
CA ALA A 49 -12.55 11.83 16.58
C ALA A 49 -11.13 12.41 16.51
N ALA A 50 -10.41 12.46 17.65
CA ALA A 50 -9.02 12.89 17.70
C ALA A 50 -8.12 12.00 16.81
N VAL A 51 -8.16 10.68 16.99
CA VAL A 51 -7.39 9.73 16.16
C VAL A 51 -7.79 9.85 14.69
N GLY A 52 -9.10 9.87 14.40
CA GLY A 52 -9.63 10.02 13.04
C GLY A 52 -9.17 11.30 12.34
N SER A 53 -9.09 12.43 13.06
CA SER A 53 -8.65 13.71 12.49
C SER A 53 -7.19 13.68 12.01
N THR A 54 -6.35 12.86 12.64
CA THR A 54 -4.93 12.70 12.28
C THR A 54 -4.69 11.66 11.18
N ALA A 55 -5.71 10.91 10.77
CA ALA A 55 -5.59 9.78 9.85
C ALA A 55 -4.97 10.17 8.51
N ALA A 56 -5.28 11.37 7.97
CA ALA A 56 -4.70 11.86 6.73
C ALA A 56 -3.17 12.08 6.84
N MET A 57 -2.70 12.58 7.99
CA MET A 57 -1.27 12.78 8.26
C MET A 57 -0.54 11.44 8.37
N VAL A 58 -1.13 10.48 9.11
CA VAL A 58 -0.62 9.11 9.23
C VAL A 58 -0.57 8.42 7.86
N PHE A 59 -1.62 8.58 7.05
CA PHE A 59 -1.69 7.96 5.74
C PHE A 59 -0.60 8.50 4.79
N LEU A 60 -0.32 9.81 4.84
CA LEU A 60 0.77 10.42 4.08
C LEU A 60 2.14 9.85 4.50
N LEU A 61 2.38 9.69 5.81
CA LEU A 61 3.61 9.06 6.33
C LEU A 61 3.81 7.64 5.79
N VAL A 62 2.75 6.82 5.88
CA VAL A 62 2.76 5.45 5.38
C VAL A 62 2.97 5.43 3.86
N ALA A 63 2.33 6.33 3.11
CA ALA A 63 2.50 6.46 1.66
C ALA A 63 3.96 6.75 1.28
N VAL A 64 4.64 7.64 2.00
CA VAL A 64 6.07 7.94 1.79
C VAL A 64 6.94 6.73 2.10
N ALA A 65 6.74 6.08 3.26
CA ALA A 65 7.50 4.90 3.64
C ALA A 65 7.34 3.76 2.63
N MET A 66 6.11 3.50 2.18
CA MET A 66 5.82 2.48 1.17
C MET A 66 6.40 2.84 -0.20
N GLY A 67 6.30 4.10 -0.64
CA GLY A 67 6.81 4.56 -1.92
C GLY A 67 8.33 4.43 -2.06
N LEU A 68 9.07 4.86 -1.03
CA LEU A 68 10.52 4.73 -0.95
C LEU A 68 10.95 3.25 -0.95
N SER A 69 10.31 2.45 -0.08
CA SER A 69 10.60 1.02 0.05
C SER A 69 10.32 0.26 -1.26
N MET A 70 9.24 0.62 -1.95
CA MET A 70 8.88 0.03 -3.24
C MET A 70 9.91 0.36 -4.32
N GLY A 71 10.35 1.61 -4.43
CA GLY A 71 11.42 2.00 -5.36
C GLY A 71 12.73 1.25 -5.11
N CYS A 72 13.11 1.08 -3.84
CA CYS A 72 14.31 0.33 -3.46
C CYS A 72 14.21 -1.16 -3.82
N SER A 73 13.04 -1.77 -3.62
CA SER A 73 12.84 -3.19 -3.90
C SER A 73 13.05 -3.56 -5.36
N VAL A 74 12.74 -2.67 -6.31
CA VAL A 74 12.92 -2.94 -7.75
C VAL A 74 14.40 -3.10 -8.10
N LEU A 75 15.26 -2.18 -7.65
CA LEU A 75 16.71 -2.26 -7.90
C LEU A 75 17.31 -3.54 -7.30
N ILE A 76 16.95 -3.83 -6.04
CA ILE A 76 17.44 -5.03 -5.34
C ILE A 76 16.97 -6.31 -6.05
N SER A 77 15.71 -6.34 -6.51
CA SER A 77 15.16 -7.48 -7.25
C SER A 77 15.88 -7.70 -8.58
N GLN A 78 16.24 -6.63 -9.29
CA GLN A 78 17.00 -6.72 -10.54
C GLN A 78 18.40 -7.30 -10.29
N TYR A 79 19.14 -6.81 -9.30
CA TYR A 79 20.46 -7.39 -8.96
C TYR A 79 20.36 -8.84 -8.47
N PHE A 80 19.34 -9.15 -7.67
CA PHE A 80 19.09 -10.52 -7.24
C PHE A 80 18.82 -11.44 -8.44
N GLY A 81 17.96 -11.01 -9.37
CA GLY A 81 17.66 -11.74 -10.61
C GLY A 81 18.86 -11.93 -11.52
N ALA A 82 19.77 -10.95 -11.59
CA ALA A 82 21.03 -11.05 -12.33
C ALA A 82 22.06 -11.98 -11.66
N GLY A 83 21.85 -12.39 -10.41
CA GLY A 83 22.82 -13.15 -9.64
C GLY A 83 23.97 -12.30 -9.07
N ASP A 84 23.95 -10.99 -9.27
CA ASP A 84 24.97 -10.04 -8.77
C ASP A 84 24.74 -9.73 -7.28
N LYS A 85 25.13 -10.70 -6.44
CA LYS A 85 24.95 -10.62 -4.98
C LYS A 85 25.73 -9.47 -4.34
N LYS A 86 26.86 -9.06 -4.94
CA LYS A 86 27.70 -7.98 -4.41
C LYS A 86 26.99 -6.64 -4.56
N ASN A 87 26.54 -6.30 -5.77
CA ASN A 87 25.81 -5.06 -6.00
C ASN A 87 24.42 -5.11 -5.35
N MET A 88 23.79 -6.29 -5.26
CA MET A 88 22.55 -6.46 -4.48
C MET A 88 22.73 -6.07 -3.01
N ARG A 89 23.78 -6.54 -2.33
CA ARG A 89 24.02 -6.21 -0.91
C ARG A 89 24.38 -4.74 -0.70
N ARG A 90 25.15 -4.14 -1.61
CA ARG A 90 25.40 -2.69 -1.62
C ARG A 90 24.12 -1.88 -1.81
N ALA A 91 23.20 -2.35 -2.67
CA ALA A 91 21.89 -1.75 -2.85
C ALA A 91 21.06 -1.83 -1.57
N VAL A 92 21.04 -3.01 -0.92
CA VAL A 92 20.38 -3.19 0.39
C VAL A 92 20.90 -2.20 1.43
N PHE A 93 22.23 -2.08 1.57
CA PHE A 93 22.85 -1.16 2.53
C PHE A 93 22.51 0.31 2.21
N THR A 94 22.73 0.73 0.95
CA THR A 94 22.46 2.11 0.51
C THR A 94 20.98 2.46 0.68
N SER A 95 20.06 1.55 0.32
CA SER A 95 18.62 1.72 0.52
C SER A 95 18.25 1.85 1.99
N MET A 96 18.78 1.00 2.88
CA MET A 96 18.46 1.09 4.31
C MET A 96 18.98 2.38 4.94
N VAL A 97 20.21 2.77 4.65
CA VAL A 97 20.78 4.05 5.12
C VAL A 97 19.93 5.22 4.63
N PHE A 98 19.54 5.22 3.35
CA PHE A 98 18.71 6.26 2.78
C PHE A 98 17.29 6.31 3.38
N ILE A 99 16.61 5.17 3.50
CA ILE A 99 15.26 5.07 4.09
C ILE A 99 15.28 5.54 5.55
N LEU A 100 16.30 5.16 6.33
CA LEU A 100 16.48 5.62 7.71
C LEU A 100 16.75 7.12 7.79
N ALA A 101 17.63 7.65 6.93
CA ALA A 101 17.92 9.08 6.88
C ALA A 101 16.65 9.89 6.57
N VAL A 102 15.86 9.46 5.59
CA VAL A 102 14.56 10.10 5.28
C VAL A 102 13.59 9.94 6.44
N GLY A 103 13.53 8.77 7.09
CA GLY A 103 12.68 8.55 8.27
C GLY A 103 13.03 9.50 9.43
N VAL A 104 14.31 9.75 9.69
CA VAL A 104 14.77 10.74 10.70
C VAL A 104 14.36 12.15 10.30
N VAL A 105 14.56 12.54 9.04
CA VAL A 105 14.14 13.86 8.54
C VAL A 105 12.63 14.05 8.69
N VAL A 106 11.84 13.04 8.31
CA VAL A 106 10.38 13.06 8.43
C VAL A 106 9.93 13.11 9.88
N CYS A 107 10.60 12.39 10.79
CA CYS A 107 10.34 12.47 12.23
C CYS A 107 10.57 13.89 12.77
N VAL A 108 11.74 14.48 12.51
CA VAL A 108 12.09 15.82 13.00
C VAL A 108 11.16 16.89 12.41
N LEU A 109 10.94 16.85 11.09
CA LEU A 109 10.04 17.81 10.44
C LEU A 109 8.61 17.63 10.90
N GLY A 110 8.13 16.39 11.02
CA GLY A 110 6.78 16.07 11.48
C GLY A 110 6.48 16.63 12.86
N LEU A 111 7.40 16.45 13.81
CA LEU A 111 7.28 17.01 15.17
C LEU A 111 7.32 18.55 15.17
N ALA A 112 8.11 19.16 14.28
CA ALA A 112 8.21 20.61 14.21
C ALA A 112 6.98 21.29 13.59
N ILE A 113 6.27 20.60 12.69
CA ILE A 113 5.13 21.16 11.94
C ILE A 113 3.76 20.58 12.36
N SER A 114 3.72 19.62 13.29
CA SER A 114 2.48 18.92 13.68
C SER A 114 1.39 19.88 14.16
N ASP A 115 1.76 20.83 15.02
CA ASP A 115 0.87 21.87 15.54
C ASP A 115 0.27 22.74 14.42
N TRP A 116 1.12 23.19 13.49
CA TRP A 116 0.69 23.95 12.32
C TRP A 116 -0.23 23.13 11.40
N LEU A 117 0.06 21.84 11.20
CA LEU A 117 -0.78 20.95 10.41
C LEU A 117 -2.15 20.73 11.05
N LEU A 118 -2.23 20.60 12.38
CA LEU A 118 -3.51 20.45 13.11
C LEU A 118 -4.36 21.72 13.00
N HIS A 119 -3.74 22.89 13.08
CA HIS A 119 -4.45 24.14 12.81
C HIS A 119 -4.90 24.27 11.35
N LEU A 120 -4.07 23.83 10.40
CA LEU A 120 -4.41 23.87 8.98
C LEU A 120 -5.63 23.01 8.63
N ILE A 121 -5.77 21.84 9.26
CA ILE A 121 -6.94 20.96 9.09
C ILE A 121 -8.13 21.36 9.97
N GLN A 122 -8.04 22.50 10.66
CA GLN A 122 -9.10 23.06 11.50
C GLN A 122 -9.56 22.10 12.60
N THR A 123 -8.63 21.41 13.28
CA THR A 123 -8.95 20.49 14.37
C THR A 123 -9.70 21.23 15.50
N PRO A 124 -10.92 20.80 15.87
CA PRO A 124 -11.71 21.40 16.95
C PRO A 124 -11.01 21.36 18.32
N ALA A 125 -11.27 22.38 19.14
CA ALA A 125 -10.61 22.56 20.44
C ALA A 125 -10.84 21.39 21.42
N ASN A 126 -12.00 20.73 21.37
CA ASN A 126 -12.32 19.60 22.25
C ASN A 126 -11.53 18.32 21.93
N ILE A 127 -10.97 18.18 20.72
CA ILE A 127 -10.19 17.00 20.31
C ILE A 127 -8.71 17.31 20.03
N TYR A 128 -8.33 18.59 20.08
CA TYR A 128 -7.01 19.07 19.69
C TYR A 128 -5.88 18.43 20.49
N GLU A 129 -6.01 18.39 21.83
CA GLU A 129 -4.98 17.83 22.70
C GLU A 129 -4.77 16.33 22.45
N GLY A 130 -5.86 15.58 22.24
CA GLY A 130 -5.81 14.17 21.88
C GLY A 130 -5.13 13.95 20.52
N ALA A 131 -5.49 14.77 19.52
CA ALA A 131 -4.92 14.69 18.17
C ALA A 131 -3.42 15.03 18.17
N SER A 132 -3.02 16.09 18.89
CA SER A 132 -1.62 16.49 19.06
C SER A 132 -0.79 15.41 19.75
N THR A 133 -1.31 14.84 20.85
CA THR A 133 -0.64 13.74 21.55
C THR A 133 -0.45 12.53 20.65
N TYR A 134 -1.50 12.12 19.93
CA TYR A 134 -1.46 10.98 19.03
C TYR A 134 -0.42 11.16 17.92
N ILE A 135 -0.49 12.28 17.20
CA ILE A 135 0.36 12.49 16.02
C ILE A 135 1.82 12.69 16.40
N ASN A 136 2.12 13.36 17.52
CA ASN A 136 3.49 13.54 17.99
C ASN A 136 4.12 12.19 18.40
N ILE A 137 3.37 11.32 19.09
CA ILE A 137 3.84 9.96 19.39
C ILE A 137 4.07 9.17 18.10
N TYR A 138 3.16 9.29 17.13
CA TYR A 138 3.31 8.63 15.84
C TYR A 138 4.56 9.10 15.07
N TYR A 139 4.85 10.41 15.05
CA TYR A 139 6.06 10.96 14.43
C TYR A 139 7.34 10.48 15.13
N MET A 140 7.37 10.39 16.47
CA MET A 140 8.49 9.79 17.20
C MET A 140 8.73 8.33 16.79
N GLY A 141 7.66 7.56 16.55
CA GLY A 141 7.71 6.18 16.10
C GLY A 141 8.03 5.98 14.61
N CYS A 142 8.06 7.06 13.82
CA CYS A 142 8.15 7.01 12.36
C CYS A 142 9.39 6.24 11.87
N ILE A 143 10.49 6.27 12.61
CA ILE A 143 11.71 5.53 12.26
C ILE A 143 11.47 4.02 12.19
N PHE A 144 10.63 3.46 13.05
CA PHE A 144 10.29 2.04 13.05
C PHE A 144 9.42 1.67 11.85
N LEU A 145 8.46 2.54 11.49
CA LEU A 145 7.62 2.38 10.30
C LEU A 145 8.48 2.28 9.03
N PHE A 146 9.45 3.20 8.87
CA PHE A 146 10.35 3.24 7.72
C PHE A 146 11.27 2.02 7.70
N THR A 147 11.81 1.63 8.86
CA THR A 147 12.69 0.47 9.00
C THR A 147 11.96 -0.82 8.62
N TYR A 148 10.78 -1.06 9.19
CA TYR A 148 9.99 -2.26 8.92
C TYR A 148 9.59 -2.34 7.43
N ASN A 149 9.08 -1.24 6.85
CA ASN A 149 8.69 -1.23 5.44
C ASN A 149 9.88 -1.46 4.51
N GLY A 150 11.05 -0.88 4.82
CA GLY A 150 12.29 -1.11 4.08
C GLY A 150 12.70 -2.58 4.12
N LEU A 151 12.76 -3.18 5.31
CA LEU A 151 13.11 -4.60 5.49
C LEU A 151 12.11 -5.54 4.82
N ALA A 152 10.80 -5.25 4.94
CA ALA A 152 9.76 -6.03 4.29
C ALA A 152 9.88 -5.95 2.76
N ALA A 153 10.22 -4.80 2.21
CA ALA A 153 10.46 -4.62 0.79
C ALA A 153 11.73 -5.34 0.31
N ILE A 154 12.81 -5.34 1.11
CA ILE A 154 14.04 -6.09 0.82
C ILE A 154 13.79 -7.61 0.83
N CYS A 155 13.06 -8.13 1.82
CA CYS A 155 12.68 -9.55 1.86
C CYS A 155 11.86 -9.93 0.63
N ARG A 156 10.87 -9.11 0.27
CA ARG A 156 10.07 -9.31 -0.95
C ARG A 156 10.92 -9.25 -2.21
N ALA A 157 11.91 -8.35 -2.28
CA ALA A 157 12.79 -8.22 -3.43
C ALA A 157 13.57 -9.50 -3.75
N VAL A 158 13.97 -10.25 -2.73
CA VAL A 158 14.62 -11.57 -2.88
C VAL A 158 13.61 -12.73 -2.93
N GLY A 159 12.32 -12.45 -3.09
CA GLY A 159 11.28 -13.48 -3.22
C GLY A 159 10.84 -14.12 -1.90
N ASP A 160 11.10 -13.49 -0.75
CA ASP A 160 10.60 -13.93 0.56
C ASP A 160 9.42 -13.07 1.04
N SER A 161 8.18 -13.50 0.75
CA SER A 161 6.96 -12.85 1.26
C SER A 161 6.46 -13.39 2.59
N LYS A 162 7.00 -14.53 3.07
CA LYS A 162 6.56 -15.17 4.33
C LYS A 162 7.16 -14.51 5.56
N THR A 163 8.45 -14.15 5.47
CA THR A 163 9.15 -13.54 6.61
C THR A 163 8.47 -12.24 7.07
N PRO A 164 8.14 -11.27 6.20
CA PRO A 164 7.41 -10.07 6.61
C PRO A 164 6.02 -10.36 7.18
N LEU A 165 5.30 -11.35 6.65
CA LEU A 165 3.99 -11.76 7.17
C LEU A 165 4.07 -12.18 8.64
N TYR A 166 5.02 -13.04 9.01
CA TYR A 166 5.13 -13.52 10.39
C TYR A 166 5.38 -12.37 11.38
N PHE A 167 6.25 -11.42 11.02
CA PHE A 167 6.49 -10.23 11.85
C PHE A 167 5.29 -9.30 11.93
N LEU A 168 4.50 -9.20 10.86
CA LEU A 168 3.26 -8.43 10.88
C LEU A 168 2.19 -9.06 11.76
N ILE A 169 2.05 -10.39 11.73
CA ILE A 169 1.12 -11.11 12.61
C ILE A 169 1.49 -10.90 14.07
N VAL A 170 2.78 -11.07 14.40
CA VAL A 170 3.28 -10.84 15.77
C VAL A 170 3.05 -9.38 16.19
N ALA A 171 3.32 -8.42 15.30
CA ALA A 171 3.09 -7.01 15.59
C ALA A 171 1.60 -6.70 15.81
N ALA A 172 0.71 -7.24 14.97
CA ALA A 172 -0.73 -7.05 15.12
C ALA A 172 -1.24 -7.64 16.44
N LEU A 173 -0.85 -8.87 16.78
CA LEU A 173 -1.25 -9.48 18.05
C LEU A 173 -0.68 -8.72 19.27
N LEU A 174 0.58 -8.28 19.18
CA LEU A 174 1.21 -7.49 20.23
C LEU A 174 0.52 -6.14 20.41
N ASN A 175 0.19 -5.45 19.31
CA ASN A 175 -0.54 -4.19 19.33
C ASN A 175 -1.90 -4.33 20.02
N ILE A 176 -2.69 -5.35 19.67
CA ILE A 176 -3.99 -5.62 20.34
C ILE A 176 -3.82 -5.82 21.84
N VAL A 177 -2.81 -6.61 22.26
CA VAL A 177 -2.54 -6.84 23.68
C VAL A 177 -2.12 -5.54 24.38
N LEU A 178 -1.25 -4.75 23.74
CA LEU A 178 -0.77 -3.49 24.29
C LEU A 178 -1.88 -2.43 24.36
N ASP A 179 -2.81 -2.40 23.41
CA ASP A 179 -3.98 -1.53 23.47
C ASP A 179 -4.84 -1.86 24.68
N LEU A 180 -5.16 -3.14 24.89
CA LEU A 180 -5.93 -3.55 26.07
C LEU A 180 -5.21 -3.16 27.38
N VAL A 181 -3.89 -3.28 27.42
CA VAL A 181 -3.10 -2.92 28.61
C VAL A 181 -3.02 -1.40 28.81
N PHE A 182 -2.60 -0.63 27.81
CA PHE A 182 -2.42 0.81 27.95
C PHE A 182 -3.73 1.58 28.04
N VAL A 183 -4.76 1.15 27.29
CA VAL A 183 -6.04 1.84 27.24
C VAL A 183 -6.91 1.45 28.42
N ILE A 184 -7.12 0.14 28.67
CA ILE A 184 -8.08 -0.31 29.69
C ILE A 184 -7.44 -0.36 31.07
N TYR A 185 -6.24 -0.93 31.21
CA TYR A 185 -5.63 -1.11 32.52
C TYR A 185 -4.92 0.16 33.02
N PHE A 186 -4.16 0.83 32.15
CA PHE A 186 -3.44 2.06 32.53
C PHE A 186 -4.21 3.36 32.28
N ASN A 187 -5.40 3.31 31.66
CA ASN A 187 -6.23 4.49 31.37
C ASN A 187 -5.48 5.61 30.62
N MET A 188 -4.53 5.26 29.75
CA MET A 188 -3.71 6.24 29.00
C MET A 188 -4.47 6.89 27.82
N GLY A 189 -5.74 6.53 27.60
CA GLY A 189 -6.58 7.08 26.54
C GLY A 189 -5.91 7.03 25.15
N VAL A 190 -5.96 8.16 24.44
CA VAL A 190 -5.38 8.32 23.10
C VAL A 190 -3.87 8.07 23.06
N ALA A 191 -3.14 8.46 24.12
CA ALA A 191 -1.70 8.24 24.20
C ALA A 191 -1.37 6.74 24.28
N GLY A 192 -2.20 5.97 24.99
CA GLY A 192 -2.03 4.51 25.12
C GLY A 192 -2.05 3.80 23.78
N VAL A 193 -3.00 4.16 22.92
CA VAL A 193 -3.15 3.62 21.56
C VAL A 193 -1.93 3.96 20.70
N ALA A 194 -1.48 5.22 20.73
CA ALA A 194 -0.31 5.64 19.98
C ALA A 194 0.96 4.89 20.43
N TRP A 195 1.15 4.69 21.74
CA TRP A 195 2.28 3.93 22.29
C TRP A 195 2.22 2.43 21.96
N ALA A 196 1.03 1.82 22.02
CA ALA A 196 0.83 0.43 21.61
C ALA A 196 1.30 0.21 20.17
N THR A 197 0.86 1.08 19.25
CA THR A 197 1.24 1.03 17.83
C THR A 197 2.73 1.26 17.63
N LEU A 198 3.33 2.23 18.32
CA LEU A 198 4.77 2.51 18.23
C LEU A 198 5.59 1.30 18.70
N ILE A 199 5.27 0.72 19.86
CA ILE A 199 5.99 -0.41 20.43
C ILE A 199 5.84 -1.64 19.54
N ALA A 200 4.63 -1.93 19.04
CA ALA A 200 4.40 -3.04 18.14
C ALA A 200 5.19 -2.92 16.83
N GLN A 201 5.22 -1.73 16.22
CA GLN A 201 6.04 -1.46 15.04
C GLN A 201 7.53 -1.56 15.35
N GLY A 202 7.98 -1.04 16.50
CA GLY A 202 9.37 -1.13 16.95
C GLY A 202 9.83 -2.58 17.11
N VAL A 203 9.03 -3.41 17.78
CA VAL A 203 9.29 -4.85 17.92
C VAL A 203 9.35 -5.51 16.55
N SER A 204 8.40 -5.22 15.65
CA SER A 204 8.40 -5.76 14.28
C SER A 204 9.66 -5.37 13.49
N ALA A 205 10.06 -4.10 13.55
CA ALA A 205 11.24 -3.58 12.87
C ALA A 205 12.53 -4.24 13.39
N VAL A 206 12.72 -4.27 14.71
CA VAL A 206 13.93 -4.80 15.35
C VAL A 206 14.04 -6.31 15.16
N THR A 207 12.95 -7.05 15.39
CA THR A 207 12.98 -8.51 15.23
C THR A 207 13.15 -8.92 13.77
N CYS A 208 12.53 -8.20 12.82
CA CYS A 208 12.74 -8.42 11.39
C CYS A 208 14.19 -8.14 10.99
N LEU A 209 14.80 -7.06 11.51
CA LEU A 209 16.21 -6.74 11.25
C LEU A 209 17.15 -7.85 11.73
N ILE A 210 16.97 -8.30 12.98
CA ILE A 210 17.74 -9.40 13.57
C ILE A 210 17.58 -10.66 12.73
N TYR A 211 16.35 -11.01 12.35
CA TYR A 211 16.09 -12.20 11.56
C TYR A 211 16.72 -12.11 10.16
N VAL A 212 16.59 -10.99 9.46
CA VAL A 212 17.22 -10.80 8.15
C VAL A 212 18.74 -10.96 8.24
N TYR A 213 19.36 -10.39 9.28
CA TYR A 213 20.80 -10.48 9.50
C TYR A 213 21.28 -11.92 9.75
N PHE A 214 20.56 -12.69 10.57
CA PHE A 214 21.01 -14.03 10.99
C PHE A 214 20.48 -15.19 10.14
N LYS A 215 19.28 -15.08 9.58
CA LYS A 215 18.53 -16.19 8.97
C LYS A 215 18.30 -16.05 7.46
N VAL A 216 18.70 -14.94 6.84
CA VAL A 216 18.61 -14.75 5.37
C VAL A 216 20.00 -14.56 4.78
N PRO A 217 20.76 -15.65 4.50
CA PRO A 217 22.18 -15.57 4.12
C PRO A 217 22.47 -14.72 2.88
N VAL A 218 21.53 -14.65 1.93
CA VAL A 218 21.72 -13.86 0.70
C VAL A 218 21.77 -12.35 1.02
N LEU A 219 21.03 -11.90 2.04
CA LEU A 219 20.95 -10.52 2.51
C LEU A 219 22.01 -10.17 3.57
N LYS A 220 22.79 -11.15 4.03
CA LYS A 220 23.81 -10.91 5.06
C LYS A 220 24.88 -9.95 4.53
N LEU A 221 24.92 -8.76 5.11
CA LEU A 221 25.89 -7.72 4.80
C LEU A 221 27.26 -8.09 5.36
N HIS A 222 28.29 -7.99 4.52
CA HIS A 222 29.69 -8.09 4.94
C HIS A 222 30.28 -6.69 5.07
N ARG A 223 31.41 -6.54 5.76
CA ARG A 223 32.05 -5.23 5.96
C ARG A 223 32.35 -4.50 4.65
N GLU A 224 32.66 -5.25 3.59
CA GLU A 224 32.90 -4.75 2.23
C GLU A 224 31.64 -4.29 1.47
N ASP A 225 30.46 -4.71 1.94
CA ASP A 225 29.15 -4.32 1.39
C ASP A 225 28.63 -3.03 2.03
N CYS A 226 29.13 -2.66 3.23
CA CYS A 226 28.74 -1.47 4.00
C CYS A 226 29.36 -0.17 3.45
N VAL A 227 29.24 0.04 2.14
CA VAL A 227 29.73 1.24 1.45
C VAL A 227 28.52 1.94 0.84
N PHE A 228 28.32 3.19 1.21
CA PHE A 228 27.27 4.01 0.63
C PHE A 228 27.67 4.42 -0.80
N ASP A 229 26.89 4.00 -1.78
CA ASP A 229 27.15 4.28 -3.20
C ASP A 229 26.21 5.38 -3.71
N PHE A 230 26.75 6.57 -3.95
CA PHE A 230 25.97 7.72 -4.41
C PHE A 230 25.41 7.52 -5.83
N LYS A 231 26.09 6.77 -6.70
CA LYS A 231 25.58 6.47 -8.03
C LYS A 231 24.36 5.54 -7.91
N MET A 232 24.47 4.52 -7.06
CA MET A 232 23.36 3.61 -6.77
C MET A 232 22.20 4.33 -6.08
N LEU A 233 22.47 5.32 -5.22
CA LEU A 233 21.43 6.20 -4.66
C LEU A 233 20.70 6.99 -5.76
N LYS A 234 21.43 7.56 -6.72
CA LYS A 234 20.81 8.29 -7.84
C LYS A 234 19.90 7.37 -8.66
N ASP A 235 20.35 6.14 -8.90
CA ASP A 235 19.55 5.12 -9.56
C ASP A 235 18.32 4.78 -8.72
N LEU A 236 18.44 4.55 -7.41
CA LEU A 236 17.32 4.32 -6.48
C LEU A 236 16.28 5.46 -6.51
N LEU A 237 16.75 6.71 -6.44
CA LEU A 237 15.90 7.91 -6.39
C LEU A 237 15.03 8.07 -7.63
N ALA A 238 15.52 7.65 -8.81
CA ALA A 238 14.76 7.70 -10.05
C ALA A 238 13.47 6.84 -10.01
N TYR A 239 13.35 5.94 -9.04
CA TYR A 239 12.22 5.02 -8.85
C TYR A 239 11.46 5.35 -7.57
N ALA A 240 12.20 5.61 -6.49
CA ALA A 240 11.65 5.92 -5.19
C ALA A 240 10.84 7.22 -5.22
N ILE A 241 11.30 8.25 -5.93
CA ILE A 241 10.57 9.53 -6.05
C ILE A 241 9.25 9.33 -6.81
N PRO A 242 9.21 8.79 -8.05
CA PRO A 242 7.93 8.58 -8.74
C PRO A 242 6.98 7.64 -7.99
N SER A 243 7.51 6.61 -7.34
CA SER A 243 6.70 5.68 -6.53
C SER A 243 6.09 6.36 -5.31
N THR A 244 6.86 7.22 -4.64
CA THR A 244 6.37 8.02 -3.50
C THR A 244 5.31 9.01 -3.93
N VAL A 245 5.56 9.77 -5.01
CA VAL A 245 4.56 10.70 -5.57
C VAL A 245 3.28 9.95 -5.95
N GLN A 246 3.40 8.77 -6.57
CA GLN A 246 2.24 7.94 -6.90
C GLN A 246 1.45 7.50 -5.65
N GLN A 247 2.12 7.10 -4.56
CA GLN A 247 1.43 6.74 -3.32
C GLN A 247 0.74 7.95 -2.65
N CYS A 248 1.35 9.13 -2.72
CA CYS A 248 0.72 10.38 -2.27
C CYS A 248 -0.51 10.71 -3.14
N ILE A 249 -0.45 10.54 -4.46
CA ILE A 249 -1.61 10.76 -5.37
C ILE A 249 -2.79 9.88 -4.96
N VAL A 250 -2.56 8.61 -4.64
CA VAL A 250 -3.62 7.69 -4.16
C VAL A 250 -4.25 8.22 -2.87
N SER A 251 -3.43 8.76 -1.97
CA SER A 251 -3.87 9.36 -0.71
C SER A 251 -4.80 10.55 -0.93
N PHE A 252 -4.36 11.52 -1.74
CA PHE A 252 -5.16 12.69 -2.09
C PHE A 252 -6.44 12.31 -2.85
N SER A 253 -6.40 11.25 -3.66
CA SER A 253 -7.57 10.75 -4.41
C SER A 253 -8.74 10.41 -3.49
N MET A 254 -8.45 9.76 -2.36
CA MET A 254 -9.50 9.34 -1.44
C MET A 254 -10.12 10.55 -0.73
N MET A 255 -9.30 11.52 -0.32
CA MET A 255 -9.78 12.74 0.33
C MET A 255 -10.66 13.59 -0.59
N ALA A 256 -10.25 13.78 -1.85
CA ALA A 256 -10.98 14.61 -2.80
C ALA A 256 -12.37 14.06 -3.14
N ILE A 257 -12.50 12.72 -3.23
CA ILE A 257 -13.80 12.06 -3.43
C ILE A 257 -14.65 12.13 -2.16
N GLN A 258 -14.04 11.97 -0.98
CA GLN A 258 -14.76 12.08 0.29
C GLN A 258 -15.41 13.47 0.46
N GLY A 259 -14.72 14.55 0.05
CA GLY A 259 -15.31 15.90 0.07
C GLY A 259 -16.61 16.01 -0.73
N LEU A 260 -16.68 15.37 -1.90
CA LEU A 260 -17.89 15.31 -2.72
C LEU A 260 -18.96 14.38 -2.12
N VAL A 261 -18.57 13.25 -1.54
CA VAL A 261 -19.49 12.35 -0.82
C VAL A 261 -20.21 13.10 0.30
N ASN A 262 -19.49 13.97 1.02
CA ASN A 262 -20.04 14.73 2.13
C ASN A 262 -21.14 15.72 1.72
N SER A 263 -21.21 16.16 0.45
CA SER A 263 -22.28 17.05 -0.02
C SER A 263 -23.62 16.37 -0.28
N PHE A 264 -23.69 15.03 -0.25
CA PHE A 264 -24.91 14.26 -0.56
C PHE A 264 -25.71 13.81 0.69
N GLY A 265 -25.32 14.28 1.89
CA GLY A 265 -26.05 14.05 3.14
C GLY A 265 -25.66 12.77 3.90
N SER A 266 -26.08 12.67 5.16
CA SER A 266 -25.63 11.64 6.11
C SER A 266 -25.94 10.19 5.70
N VAL A 267 -27.13 9.93 5.14
CA VAL A 267 -27.53 8.59 4.66
C VAL A 267 -26.59 8.12 3.54
N PHE A 268 -26.23 9.02 2.62
CA PHE A 268 -25.32 8.70 1.53
C PHE A 268 -23.90 8.45 2.04
N ILE A 269 -23.41 9.30 2.96
CA ILE A 269 -22.10 9.15 3.60
C ILE A 269 -22.00 7.79 4.30
N ALA A 270 -23.02 7.41 5.07
CA ALA A 270 -23.05 6.12 5.76
C ALA A 270 -22.99 4.95 4.77
N GLY A 271 -23.79 4.98 3.70
CA GLY A 271 -23.85 3.89 2.72
C GLY A 271 -22.55 3.76 1.94
N TYR A 272 -21.98 4.89 1.53
CA TYR A 272 -20.66 4.94 0.89
C TYR A 272 -19.55 4.43 1.82
N THR A 273 -19.59 4.79 3.10
CA THR A 273 -18.59 4.36 4.08
C THR A 273 -18.64 2.84 4.28
N ALA A 274 -19.84 2.27 4.45
CA ALA A 274 -20.01 0.82 4.56
C ALA A 274 -19.51 0.09 3.29
N ALA A 275 -19.86 0.61 2.12
CA ALA A 275 -19.48 0.01 0.85
C ALA A 275 -17.97 0.08 0.58
N THR A 276 -17.33 1.22 0.87
CA THR A 276 -15.87 1.38 0.70
C THR A 276 -15.07 0.51 1.66
N LYS A 277 -15.60 0.15 2.84
CA LYS A 277 -14.97 -0.83 3.73
C LYS A 277 -14.93 -2.21 3.09
N ILE A 278 -16.03 -2.68 2.51
CA ILE A 278 -16.08 -3.98 1.80
C ILE A 278 -15.19 -3.93 0.56
N ASP A 279 -15.27 -2.86 -0.23
CA ASP A 279 -14.42 -2.61 -1.40
C ASP A 279 -12.93 -2.71 -1.04
N SER A 280 -12.51 -2.08 0.07
CA SER A 280 -11.11 -2.10 0.53
C SER A 280 -10.56 -3.50 0.83
N ILE A 281 -11.43 -4.46 1.18
CA ILE A 281 -11.10 -5.87 1.40
C ILE A 281 -11.16 -6.63 0.08
N ALA A 282 -12.21 -6.40 -0.72
CA ALA A 282 -12.45 -7.06 -2.00
C ALA A 282 -11.31 -6.86 -3.00
N ILE A 283 -10.64 -5.69 -3.00
CA ILE A 283 -9.53 -5.40 -3.91
C ILE A 283 -8.18 -6.00 -3.47
N GLN A 284 -8.03 -6.45 -2.22
CA GLN A 284 -6.73 -6.92 -1.69
C GLN A 284 -6.12 -8.11 -2.45
N PRO A 285 -6.90 -9.12 -2.88
CA PRO A 285 -6.36 -10.22 -3.68
C PRO A 285 -5.74 -9.72 -4.99
N LEU A 286 -6.41 -8.79 -5.69
CA LEU A 286 -5.94 -8.21 -6.94
C LEU A 286 -4.64 -7.42 -6.74
N LEU A 287 -4.58 -6.58 -5.70
CA LEU A 287 -3.37 -5.83 -5.35
C LEU A 287 -2.20 -6.77 -5.00
N SER A 288 -2.48 -7.88 -4.31
CA SER A 288 -1.46 -8.85 -3.92
C SER A 288 -0.88 -9.62 -5.12
N VAL A 289 -1.71 -10.02 -6.08
CA VAL A 289 -1.23 -10.64 -7.33
C VAL A 289 -0.37 -9.67 -8.13
N THR A 290 -0.83 -8.42 -8.29
CA THR A 290 -0.14 -7.44 -9.13
C THR A 290 1.20 -7.00 -8.52
N MET A 291 1.29 -6.85 -7.19
CA MET A 291 2.58 -6.66 -6.51
C MET A 291 3.52 -7.87 -6.68
N SER A 292 2.97 -9.09 -6.69
CA SER A 292 3.75 -10.30 -6.97
C SER A 292 4.32 -10.29 -8.39
N LEU A 293 3.52 -9.84 -9.37
CA LEU A 293 3.98 -9.64 -10.75
C LEU A 293 5.08 -8.58 -10.85
N SER A 294 5.03 -7.52 -10.05
CA SER A 294 6.07 -6.47 -10.07
C SER A 294 7.44 -7.02 -9.65
N THR A 295 7.48 -7.80 -8.57
CA THR A 295 8.70 -8.48 -8.09
C THR A 295 9.18 -9.52 -9.10
N PHE A 296 8.26 -10.35 -9.61
CA PHE A 296 8.55 -11.34 -10.66
C PHE A 296 9.16 -10.67 -11.90
N THR A 297 8.60 -9.55 -12.33
CA THR A 297 9.10 -8.78 -13.48
C THR A 297 10.51 -8.26 -13.23
N ALA A 298 10.74 -7.65 -12.06
CA ALA A 298 12.06 -7.11 -11.72
C ALA A 298 13.15 -8.19 -11.70
N GLN A 299 12.89 -9.35 -11.08
CA GLN A 299 13.86 -10.45 -11.08
C GLN A 299 14.11 -11.02 -12.48
N ASN A 300 13.06 -11.23 -13.29
CA ASN A 300 13.23 -11.80 -14.63
C ASN A 300 13.92 -10.82 -15.59
N ILE A 301 13.71 -9.51 -15.43
CA ILE A 301 14.44 -8.49 -16.20
C ILE A 301 15.91 -8.45 -15.79
N GLY A 302 16.20 -8.51 -14.48
CA GLY A 302 17.57 -8.64 -13.98
C GLY A 302 18.28 -9.87 -14.55
N ALA A 303 17.57 -10.99 -14.67
CA ALA A 303 18.06 -12.24 -15.25
C ALA A 303 18.14 -12.24 -16.79
N GLY A 304 17.78 -11.15 -17.47
CA GLY A 304 17.70 -11.08 -18.94
C GLY A 304 16.57 -11.90 -19.59
N ARG A 305 15.64 -12.42 -18.78
CA ARG A 305 14.54 -13.29 -19.21
C ARG A 305 13.26 -12.51 -19.49
N THR A 306 13.32 -11.54 -20.39
CA THR A 306 12.15 -10.70 -20.75
C THR A 306 10.98 -11.52 -21.28
N GLU A 307 11.23 -12.63 -21.97
CA GLU A 307 10.18 -13.58 -22.39
C GLU A 307 9.29 -14.00 -21.23
N ARG A 308 9.89 -14.36 -20.09
CA ARG A 308 9.15 -14.79 -18.90
C ARG A 308 8.29 -13.69 -18.32
N VAL A 309 8.67 -12.41 -18.49
CA VAL A 309 7.84 -11.26 -18.09
C VAL A 309 6.52 -11.28 -18.86
N TYR A 310 6.57 -11.56 -20.17
CA TYR A 310 5.36 -11.67 -21.00
C TYR A 310 4.48 -12.85 -20.57
N GLU A 311 5.07 -14.00 -20.23
CA GLU A 311 4.34 -15.14 -19.68
C GLU A 311 3.68 -14.81 -18.33
N GLY A 312 4.45 -14.22 -17.41
CA GLY A 312 3.98 -13.80 -16.10
C GLY A 312 2.84 -12.79 -16.18
N PHE A 313 2.91 -11.84 -17.12
CA PHE A 313 1.85 -10.88 -17.38
C PHE A 313 0.56 -11.56 -17.88
N LYS A 314 0.64 -12.47 -18.86
CA LYS A 314 -0.52 -13.22 -19.36
C LYS A 314 -1.18 -14.05 -18.27
N VAL A 315 -0.37 -14.76 -17.49
CA VAL A 315 -0.83 -15.56 -16.34
C VAL A 315 -1.50 -14.67 -15.29
N THR A 316 -0.90 -13.52 -15.00
CA THR A 316 -1.47 -12.57 -14.04
C THR A 316 -2.82 -12.05 -14.51
N ILE A 317 -2.98 -11.70 -15.79
CA ILE A 317 -4.27 -11.30 -16.36
C ILE A 317 -5.32 -12.40 -16.14
N LEU A 318 -5.00 -13.65 -16.46
CA LEU A 318 -5.92 -14.77 -16.28
C LEU A 318 -6.35 -14.92 -14.80
N ILE A 319 -5.37 -14.89 -13.89
CA ILE A 319 -5.58 -14.98 -12.45
C ILE A 319 -6.47 -13.82 -11.95
N VAL A 320 -6.19 -12.60 -12.40
CA VAL A 320 -6.95 -11.38 -12.06
C VAL A 320 -8.38 -11.48 -12.58
N VAL A 321 -8.60 -11.85 -13.84
CA VAL A 321 -9.94 -11.98 -14.43
C VAL A 321 -10.78 -13.01 -13.65
N ILE A 322 -10.19 -14.17 -13.32
CA ILE A 322 -10.88 -15.20 -12.54
C ILE A 322 -11.25 -14.67 -11.15
N MET A 323 -10.33 -14.00 -10.46
CA MET A 323 -10.63 -13.40 -9.15
C MET A 323 -11.69 -12.31 -9.23
N CYS A 324 -11.64 -11.43 -10.24
CA CYS A 324 -12.66 -10.41 -10.44
C CYS A 324 -14.02 -11.06 -10.64
N LEU A 325 -14.15 -12.03 -11.54
CA LEU A 325 -15.43 -12.71 -11.76
C LEU A 325 -15.97 -13.38 -10.49
N ALA A 326 -15.11 -14.01 -9.70
CA ALA A 326 -15.50 -14.62 -8.43
C ALA A 326 -15.95 -13.58 -7.40
N ILE A 327 -15.17 -12.50 -7.22
CA ILE A 327 -15.44 -11.45 -6.23
C ILE A 327 -16.68 -10.64 -6.62
N SER A 328 -16.80 -10.22 -7.88
CA SER A 328 -17.98 -9.52 -8.38
C SER A 328 -19.21 -10.43 -8.30
N GLY A 329 -19.11 -11.71 -8.65
CA GLY A 329 -20.20 -12.67 -8.49
C GLY A 329 -20.69 -12.78 -7.04
N LEU A 330 -19.77 -12.87 -6.08
CA LEU A 330 -20.11 -12.87 -4.65
C LEU A 330 -20.77 -11.56 -4.21
N ILE A 331 -20.28 -10.40 -4.67
CA ILE A 331 -20.85 -9.09 -4.35
C ILE A 331 -22.25 -8.92 -4.96
N PHE A 332 -22.49 -9.42 -6.17
CA PHE A 332 -23.82 -9.34 -6.78
C PHE A 332 -24.86 -10.16 -6.00
N LEU A 333 -24.49 -11.38 -5.61
CA LEU A 333 -25.36 -12.31 -4.91
C LEU A 333 -25.58 -11.95 -3.44
N PHE A 334 -24.55 -11.46 -2.75
CA PHE A 334 -24.55 -11.27 -1.29
C PHE A 334 -24.26 -9.83 -0.84
N GLY A 335 -24.25 -8.86 -1.77
CA GLY A 335 -23.95 -7.46 -1.47
C GLY A 335 -24.84 -6.86 -0.37
N ASP A 336 -26.13 -7.17 -0.39
CA ASP A 336 -27.08 -6.73 0.63
C ASP A 336 -26.72 -7.26 2.02
N VAL A 337 -26.29 -8.52 2.12
CA VAL A 337 -25.84 -9.16 3.37
C VAL A 337 -24.54 -8.55 3.86
N PHE A 338 -23.58 -8.31 2.97
CA PHE A 338 -22.31 -7.72 3.35
C PHE A 338 -22.48 -6.28 3.86
N ILE A 339 -23.33 -5.47 3.21
CA ILE A 339 -23.61 -4.10 3.65
C ILE A 339 -24.43 -4.11 4.95
N GLY A 340 -25.44 -4.98 5.05
CA GLY A 340 -26.26 -5.16 6.25
C GLY A 340 -25.49 -5.72 7.47
N ALA A 341 -24.28 -6.24 7.28
CA ALA A 341 -23.41 -6.60 8.40
C ALA A 341 -22.77 -5.38 9.10
N PHE A 342 -22.73 -4.21 8.44
CA PHE A 342 -22.16 -2.98 8.98
C PHE A 342 -23.21 -1.99 9.48
N VAL A 343 -24.49 -2.21 9.18
CA VAL A 343 -25.58 -1.26 9.42
C VAL A 343 -26.84 -2.03 9.82
N ASP A 344 -27.60 -1.53 10.80
CA ASP A 344 -28.83 -2.18 11.26
C ASP A 344 -29.87 -2.27 10.12
N SER A 345 -30.18 -3.49 9.70
CA SER A 345 -30.91 -3.77 8.46
C SER A 345 -32.37 -3.31 8.42
N VAL A 346 -32.93 -2.94 9.57
CA VAL A 346 -34.34 -2.56 9.72
C VAL A 346 -34.53 -1.05 9.83
N ALA A 347 -33.54 -0.32 10.37
CA ALA A 347 -33.63 1.14 10.56
C ALA A 347 -33.10 1.93 9.36
N ASP A 348 -32.15 1.37 8.61
CA ASP A 348 -31.31 2.12 7.66
C ASP A 348 -31.40 1.61 6.20
N ALA A 349 -32.60 1.28 5.73
CA ALA A 349 -32.81 0.76 4.36
C ALA A 349 -32.20 1.65 3.25
N GLY A 350 -32.23 2.98 3.43
CA GLY A 350 -31.61 3.93 2.49
C GLY A 350 -30.09 3.85 2.45
N VAL A 351 -29.43 3.55 3.59
CA VAL A 351 -27.98 3.37 3.69
C VAL A 351 -27.55 2.12 2.93
N ILE A 352 -28.32 1.03 3.09
CA ILE A 352 -28.07 -0.24 2.40
C ILE A 352 -28.21 -0.05 0.90
N GLN A 353 -29.26 0.62 0.44
CA GLN A 353 -29.49 0.86 -0.99
C GLN A 353 -28.30 1.58 -1.64
N VAL A 354 -27.83 2.68 -1.03
CA VAL A 354 -26.65 3.43 -1.53
C VAL A 354 -25.41 2.54 -1.57
N GLY A 355 -25.15 1.80 -0.49
CA GLY A 355 -23.96 0.97 -0.40
C GLY A 355 -23.94 -0.19 -1.41
N VAL A 356 -25.11 -0.82 -1.60
CA VAL A 356 -25.31 -1.91 -2.57
C VAL A 356 -25.18 -1.41 -4.01
N GLU A 357 -25.76 -0.25 -4.31
CA GLU A 357 -25.65 0.37 -5.64
C GLU A 357 -24.18 0.65 -5.98
N TYR A 358 -23.43 1.28 -5.07
CA TYR A 358 -22.00 1.50 -5.23
C TYR A 358 -21.25 0.20 -5.52
N ILE A 359 -21.38 -0.80 -4.65
CA ILE A 359 -20.50 -1.96 -4.70
C ILE A 359 -20.84 -2.89 -5.88
N ARG A 360 -22.12 -2.99 -6.27
CA ARG A 360 -22.53 -3.76 -7.46
C ARG A 360 -21.98 -3.11 -8.72
N ILE A 361 -22.06 -1.78 -8.86
CA ILE A 361 -21.55 -1.09 -10.05
C ILE A 361 -20.02 -1.18 -10.10
N VAL A 362 -19.34 -0.80 -9.03
CA VAL A 362 -17.87 -0.74 -8.99
C VAL A 362 -17.24 -2.12 -9.15
N SER A 363 -17.83 -3.16 -8.56
CA SER A 363 -17.26 -4.51 -8.63
C SER A 363 -17.19 -5.08 -10.04
N VAL A 364 -18.11 -4.75 -10.94
CA VAL A 364 -18.02 -5.18 -12.37
C VAL A 364 -16.73 -4.67 -13.02
N PHE A 365 -16.28 -3.48 -12.62
CA PHE A 365 -15.11 -2.83 -13.19
C PHE A 365 -13.80 -3.17 -12.48
N TYR A 366 -13.80 -4.04 -11.46
CA TYR A 366 -12.56 -4.56 -10.87
C TYR A 366 -11.65 -5.22 -11.91
N VAL A 367 -12.20 -5.77 -13.00
CA VAL A 367 -11.39 -6.28 -14.11
C VAL A 367 -10.56 -5.16 -14.76
N VAL A 368 -11.12 -3.96 -14.94
CA VAL A 368 -10.41 -2.81 -15.51
C VAL A 368 -9.29 -2.35 -14.58
N MET A 369 -9.59 -2.25 -13.28
CA MET A 369 -8.60 -1.97 -12.24
C MET A 369 -7.47 -3.01 -12.27
N GLY A 370 -7.81 -4.30 -12.24
CA GLY A 370 -6.85 -5.39 -12.23
C GLY A 370 -5.93 -5.38 -13.46
N LEU A 371 -6.47 -5.10 -14.64
CA LEU A 371 -5.66 -4.92 -15.86
C LEU A 371 -4.75 -3.68 -15.76
N MET A 372 -5.25 -2.55 -15.25
CA MET A 372 -4.47 -1.32 -15.06
C MET A 372 -3.27 -1.58 -14.16
N PHE A 373 -3.49 -2.21 -13.01
CA PHE A 373 -2.43 -2.53 -12.05
C PHE A 373 -1.50 -3.63 -12.56
N SER A 374 -2.00 -4.59 -13.35
CA SER A 374 -1.15 -5.61 -13.97
C SER A 374 -0.15 -4.98 -14.94
N ALA A 375 -0.62 -4.13 -15.86
CA ALA A 375 0.26 -3.44 -16.82
C ALA A 375 1.22 -2.49 -16.08
N GLY A 376 0.70 -1.75 -15.10
CA GLY A 376 1.49 -0.88 -14.25
C GLY A 376 2.58 -1.62 -13.45
N SER A 377 2.31 -2.84 -13.00
CA SER A 377 3.26 -3.65 -12.23
C SER A 377 4.43 -4.14 -13.07
N VAL A 378 4.20 -4.42 -14.37
CA VAL A 378 5.29 -4.70 -15.33
C VAL A 378 6.17 -3.46 -15.50
N LEU A 379 5.57 -2.29 -15.76
CA LEU A 379 6.32 -1.03 -15.89
C LEU A 379 7.14 -0.73 -14.64
N ARG A 380 6.52 -0.88 -13.47
CA ARG A 380 7.16 -0.70 -12.16
C ARG A 380 8.33 -1.67 -11.96
N GLY A 381 8.14 -2.96 -12.21
CA GLY A 381 9.19 -3.98 -12.06
C GLY A 381 10.33 -3.84 -13.08
N ALA A 382 10.02 -3.37 -14.28
CA ALA A 382 11.01 -3.04 -15.31
C ALA A 382 11.83 -1.81 -14.99
N GLY A 383 11.30 -0.96 -14.12
CA GLY A 383 11.94 0.27 -13.73
C GLY A 383 11.46 1.53 -14.45
N ASP A 384 10.40 1.41 -15.21
CA ASP A 384 9.71 2.52 -15.85
C ASP A 384 8.73 3.18 -14.84
N ALA A 385 9.24 3.55 -13.66
CA ALA A 385 8.46 4.05 -12.54
C ALA A 385 7.74 5.36 -12.87
N THR A 386 8.32 6.19 -13.74
CA THR A 386 7.70 7.42 -14.23
C THR A 386 6.47 7.14 -15.09
N ALA A 387 6.52 6.15 -15.99
CA ALA A 387 5.35 5.79 -16.78
C ALA A 387 4.24 5.18 -15.91
N PHE A 388 4.61 4.37 -14.92
CA PHE A 388 3.65 3.85 -13.93
C PHE A 388 2.98 4.99 -13.11
N MET A 389 3.77 6.00 -12.71
CA MET A 389 3.25 7.20 -12.03
C MET A 389 2.30 7.98 -12.96
N MET A 390 2.65 8.15 -14.23
CA MET A 390 1.77 8.84 -15.20
C MET A 390 0.42 8.15 -15.35
N GLY A 391 0.37 6.81 -15.46
CA GLY A 391 -0.90 6.09 -15.52
C GLY A 391 -1.74 6.27 -14.24
N SER A 392 -1.10 6.31 -13.08
CA SER A 392 -1.77 6.56 -11.80
C SER A 392 -2.28 8.01 -11.68
N LEU A 393 -1.50 8.99 -12.15
CA LEU A 393 -1.87 10.39 -12.19
C LEU A 393 -3.03 10.63 -13.17
N SER A 394 -3.01 10.03 -14.35
CA SER A 394 -4.12 10.11 -15.31
C SER A 394 -5.40 9.53 -14.72
N ASN A 395 -5.32 8.38 -14.04
CA ASN A 395 -6.45 7.81 -13.30
C ASN A 395 -6.99 8.80 -12.25
N PHE A 396 -6.11 9.39 -11.44
CA PHE A 396 -6.50 10.37 -10.40
C PHE A 396 -7.21 11.59 -10.97
N VAL A 397 -6.59 12.24 -11.98
CA VAL A 397 -7.13 13.47 -12.59
C VAL A 397 -8.48 13.21 -13.22
N VAL A 398 -8.61 12.13 -14.00
CA VAL A 398 -9.87 11.79 -14.67
C VAL A 398 -10.94 11.40 -13.66
N ARG A 399 -10.59 10.63 -12.63
CA ARG A 399 -11.54 10.24 -11.57
C ARG A 399 -12.11 11.47 -10.88
N ILE A 400 -11.27 12.42 -10.45
CA ILE A 400 -11.75 13.64 -9.78
C ILE A 400 -12.55 14.50 -10.75
N ALA A 401 -12.02 14.77 -11.94
CA ALA A 401 -12.73 15.61 -12.92
C ALA A 401 -14.10 15.01 -13.28
N ALA A 402 -14.18 13.71 -13.55
CA ALA A 402 -15.42 13.02 -13.84
C ALA A 402 -16.39 13.07 -12.64
N ALA A 403 -15.91 12.87 -11.41
CA ALA A 403 -16.77 12.91 -10.23
C ALA A 403 -17.44 14.28 -10.06
N TYR A 404 -16.69 15.37 -10.15
CA TYR A 404 -17.23 16.72 -9.95
C TYR A 404 -18.04 17.23 -11.15
N ILE A 405 -17.63 16.93 -12.39
CA ILE A 405 -18.36 17.34 -13.59
C ILE A 405 -19.69 16.59 -13.70
N LEU A 406 -19.67 15.27 -13.51
CA LEU A 406 -20.87 14.44 -13.64
C LEU A 406 -21.81 14.60 -12.44
N ALA A 407 -21.34 15.02 -11.27
CA ALA A 407 -22.19 15.24 -10.10
C ALA A 407 -23.34 16.21 -10.38
N GLY A 408 -23.11 17.23 -11.21
CA GLY A 408 -24.17 18.15 -11.64
C GLY A 408 -25.18 17.56 -12.64
N MET A 409 -24.84 16.47 -13.32
CA MET A 409 -25.65 15.86 -14.38
C MET A 409 -26.42 14.62 -13.92
N ILE A 410 -25.76 13.74 -13.16
CA ILE A 410 -26.29 12.42 -12.77
C ILE A 410 -26.33 12.26 -11.23
N GLY A 411 -26.13 13.35 -10.48
CA GLY A 411 -26.20 13.38 -9.03
C GLY A 411 -25.11 12.52 -8.37
N SER A 412 -25.48 11.86 -7.27
CA SER A 412 -24.57 11.06 -6.46
C SER A 412 -23.94 9.89 -7.22
N SER A 413 -24.58 9.42 -8.30
CA SER A 413 -24.07 8.32 -9.11
C SER A 413 -22.76 8.62 -9.85
N ALA A 414 -22.44 9.91 -10.01
CA ALA A 414 -21.16 10.36 -10.53
C ALA A 414 -19.97 9.78 -9.75
N ILE A 415 -20.13 9.57 -8.44
CA ILE A 415 -19.05 9.10 -7.58
C ILE A 415 -18.59 7.70 -7.99
N TRP A 416 -19.51 6.74 -8.13
CA TRP A 416 -19.12 5.38 -8.54
C TRP A 416 -18.77 5.28 -10.01
N TRP A 417 -19.40 6.05 -10.92
CA TRP A 417 -19.02 6.03 -12.34
C TRP A 417 -17.66 6.67 -12.64
N SER A 418 -17.24 7.64 -11.81
CA SER A 418 -15.92 8.26 -11.94
C SER A 418 -14.76 7.27 -11.70
N ILE A 419 -14.97 6.24 -10.89
CA ILE A 419 -13.95 5.27 -10.50
C ILE A 419 -13.52 4.41 -11.70
N PRO A 420 -14.44 3.69 -12.39
CA PRO A 420 -14.11 2.97 -13.62
C PRO A 420 -13.55 3.84 -14.73
N MET A 421 -14.01 5.09 -14.87
CA MET A 421 -13.47 6.02 -15.87
C MET A 421 -12.00 6.32 -15.62
N GLY A 422 -11.64 6.60 -14.36
CA GLY A 422 -10.25 6.75 -13.94
C GLY A 422 -9.42 5.51 -14.25
N TRP A 423 -9.89 4.32 -13.85
CA TRP A 423 -9.20 3.05 -14.11
C TRP A 423 -9.03 2.78 -15.60
N GLY A 424 -10.04 3.10 -16.42
CA GLY A 424 -10.01 2.94 -17.86
C GLY A 424 -8.92 3.79 -18.50
N VAL A 425 -8.82 5.08 -18.17
CA VAL A 425 -7.77 5.95 -18.70
C VAL A 425 -6.38 5.53 -18.20
N GLY A 426 -6.26 5.20 -16.91
CA GLY A 426 -5.01 4.68 -16.35
C GLY A 426 -4.55 3.38 -17.02
N LEU A 427 -5.49 2.47 -17.33
CA LEU A 427 -5.22 1.25 -18.10
C LEU A 427 -4.70 1.59 -19.48
N VAL A 428 -5.36 2.48 -20.22
CA VAL A 428 -4.93 2.89 -21.57
C VAL A 428 -3.50 3.41 -21.55
N VAL A 429 -3.17 4.31 -20.61
CA VAL A 429 -1.81 4.87 -20.49
C VAL A 429 -0.78 3.77 -20.19
N ASN A 430 -1.03 2.93 -19.19
CA ASN A 430 -0.11 1.85 -18.81
C ASN A 430 0.04 0.82 -19.93
N TYR A 431 -1.06 0.46 -20.60
CA TYR A 431 -1.07 -0.56 -21.64
C TYR A 431 -0.39 -0.06 -22.92
N ILE A 432 -0.59 1.19 -23.34
CA ILE A 432 0.15 1.79 -24.46
C ILE A 432 1.65 1.75 -24.17
N ARG A 433 2.06 2.14 -22.96
CA ARG A 433 3.47 2.09 -22.59
C ARG A 433 4.02 0.66 -22.62
N TYR A 434 3.28 -0.31 -22.06
CA TYR A 434 3.64 -1.72 -22.10
C TYR A 434 3.78 -2.24 -23.54
N ARG A 435 2.83 -1.92 -24.43
CA ARG A 435 2.86 -2.33 -25.84
C ARG A 435 3.98 -1.68 -26.64
N SER A 436 4.44 -0.49 -26.24
CA SER A 436 5.54 0.20 -26.92
C SER A 436 6.91 -0.49 -26.75
N LYS A 437 7.04 -1.46 -25.83
CA LYS A 437 8.29 -2.16 -25.46
C LYS A 437 9.43 -1.26 -24.98
N LYS A 438 9.23 0.06 -24.91
CA LYS A 438 10.23 1.02 -24.42
C LYS A 438 10.65 0.77 -22.97
N TRP A 439 9.81 0.07 -22.20
CA TRP A 439 10.10 -0.35 -20.83
C TRP A 439 11.22 -1.39 -20.75
N GLU A 440 11.46 -2.20 -21.80
CA GLU A 440 12.53 -3.20 -21.81
C GLU A 440 13.93 -2.57 -21.70
N ASN A 441 14.07 -1.32 -22.15
CA ASN A 441 15.32 -0.57 -22.11
C ASN A 441 15.49 0.26 -20.82
N LYS A 442 14.59 0.11 -19.85
CA LYS A 442 14.61 0.84 -18.57
C LYS A 442 15.21 0.03 -17.41
N ALA A 443 15.67 -1.19 -17.70
CA ALA A 443 16.41 -2.02 -16.76
C ALA A 443 17.70 -1.32 -16.31
N ILE A 444 18.03 -1.43 -15.03
CA ILE A 444 19.20 -0.76 -14.43
C ILE A 444 20.48 -1.53 -14.78
N ILE A 445 20.35 -2.85 -14.87
CA ILE A 445 21.42 -3.73 -15.35
C ILE A 445 21.39 -3.65 -16.87
N SER A 446 22.44 -3.05 -17.43
CA SER A 446 22.66 -3.00 -18.87
C SER A 446 22.57 -4.41 -19.45
N LYS A 447 21.91 -4.62 -20.60
CA LYS A 447 21.91 -5.91 -21.31
C LYS A 447 23.33 -6.51 -21.43
N LYS A 448 24.36 -5.67 -21.58
CA LYS A 448 25.77 -6.10 -21.64
C LYS A 448 26.32 -6.70 -20.34
N GLN A 449 25.74 -6.39 -19.18
CA GLN A 449 26.14 -6.95 -17.88
C GLN A 449 25.45 -8.28 -17.57
N VAL A 450 24.41 -8.65 -18.33
CA VAL A 450 23.69 -9.93 -18.17
C VAL A 450 24.28 -11.00 -19.10
N GLU A 451 24.90 -10.57 -20.20
CA GLU A 451 25.58 -11.44 -21.18
C GLU A 451 27.07 -11.70 -20.86
N ALA A 452 27.63 -10.96 -19.91
CA ALA A 452 29.00 -11.10 -19.40
C ALA A 452 28.99 -11.87 -18.08
#